data_AF-A0A2N7QBD3-F1
#
_entry.id   AF-A0A2N7QBD3-F1
#
_cell.length_a   1.000
_cell.length_b   1.000
_cell.length_c   1.000
_cell.angle_alpha   90.00
_cell.angle_beta   90.00
_cell.angle_gamma   90.00
#
_symmetry.space_group_name_H-M   'P 1'
#
loop_
_entity.id
_entity.type
_entity.pdbx_description
1 polymer ?
#
loop_
_entity_poly.entity_id
_entity_poly.type
_entity_poly.pdbx_seq_one_letter_code
_entity_poly.pdbx_strand_id
1 'polypeptide(L)' 'MVIDPELVTIIDFKTSYPEAPEIIEQYKKQVINYRNILKEIYPHHTIKAILMYLDRGYLEEIK' A
#
# COMPACT_ATOMS: atom_id res chain seq x y z
N MET A 1 14.52 -16.21 0.99
CA MET A 1 14.00 -14.83 0.99
C MET A 1 14.74 -14.08 -0.10
N VAL A 2 14.06 -13.62 -1.14
CA VAL A 2 14.65 -12.81 -2.21
C VAL A 2 14.46 -11.35 -1.81
N ILE A 3 15.54 -10.57 -1.77
CA ILE A 3 15.50 -9.13 -1.45
C ILE A 3 15.87 -8.38 -2.72
N ASP A 4 15.00 -7.47 -3.14
CA ASP A 4 15.30 -6.50 -4.18
C ASP A 4 15.74 -5.19 -3.49
N PRO A 5 17.02 -4.79 -3.62
CA PRO A 5 17.55 -3.61 -2.93
C PRO A 5 17.00 -2.30 -3.48
N GLU A 6 16.43 -2.27 -4.69
CA GLU A 6 15.92 -1.06 -5.34
C GLU A 6 14.41 -0.88 -5.16
N LEU A 7 13.77 -1.79 -4.42
CA LEU A 7 12.33 -1.83 -4.22
C LEU A 7 11.95 -1.67 -2.75
N VAL A 8 11.15 -0.65 -2.45
CA VAL A 8 10.44 -0.50 -1.18
C VAL A 8 8.98 -0.83 -1.40
N THR A 9 8.45 -1.78 -0.61
CA THR A 9 7.02 -2.15 -0.66
C THR A 9 6.33 -1.74 0.63
N ILE A 10 5.31 -0.89 0.49
CA ILE A 10 4.39 -0.53 1.58
C ILE A 10 3.27 -1.57 1.57
N ILE A 11 3.02 -2.20 2.72
CA ILE A 11 1.89 -3.11 2.91
C ILE A 11 1.07 -2.58 4.08
N ASP A 12 -0.15 -2.12 3.81
CA ASP A 12 -1.11 -1.70 4.83
C ASP A 12 -2.18 -2.78 4.99
N PHE A 13 -2.23 -3.38 6.18
CA PHE A 13 -3.11 -4.49 6.50
C PHE A 13 -4.41 -3.98 7.10
N LYS A 14 -5.54 -4.44 6.55
CA LYS A 14 -6.88 -4.25 7.08
C LYS A 14 -7.46 -5.59 7.48
N THR A 15 -8.09 -5.63 8.66
CA THR A 15 -8.74 -6.84 9.18
C THR A 15 -9.91 -7.29 8.32
N SER A 16 -10.67 -6.33 7.79
CA SER A 16 -11.86 -6.57 6.98
C SER A 16 -11.96 -5.63 5.79
N TYR A 17 -12.54 -6.10 4.69
CA TYR A 17 -12.90 -5.25 3.56
C TYR A 17 -14.13 -4.41 3.91
N PRO A 18 -14.06 -3.07 3.82
CA PRO A 18 -15.17 -2.21 4.21
C PRO A 18 -16.34 -2.33 3.22
N GLU A 19 -17.57 -2.27 3.73
CA GLU A 19 -18.78 -2.24 2.89
C GLU A 19 -18.98 -0.88 2.21
N ALA A 20 -18.53 0.18 2.88
CA ALA A 20 -18.69 1.56 2.44
C ALA A 20 -17.55 1.98 1.47
N PRO A 21 -17.86 2.32 0.21
CA PRO A 21 -16.85 2.68 -0.80
C PRO A 21 -15.97 3.87 -0.41
N GLU A 22 -16.49 4.82 0.36
CA GLU A 22 -15.75 5.98 0.84
C GLU A 22 -14.58 5.60 1.76
N ILE A 23 -14.71 4.51 2.51
CA ILE A 23 -13.64 4.00 3.38
C ILE A 23 -12.50 3.41 2.53
N ILE A 24 -12.84 2.73 1.44
CA ILE A 24 -11.85 2.20 0.48
C ILE A 24 -11.03 3.36 -0.09
N GLU A 25 -11.68 4.44 -0.51
CA GLU A 25 -11.00 5.60 -1.07
C GLU A 25 -10.15 6.34 -0.03
N GLN A 26 -10.55 6.34 1.25
CA GLN A 26 -9.70 6.85 2.33
C GLN A 26 -8.44 6.00 2.53
N TYR A 27 -8.57 4.67 2.50
CA TYR A 27 -7.40 3.77 2.59
C TYR A 27 -6.44 3.98 1.42
N LYS A 28 -6.96 4.11 0.19
CA LYS A 28 -6.13 4.42 -0.98
C LYS A 28 -5.38 5.73 -0.81
N LYS A 29 -6.06 6.81 -0.39
CA LYS A 29 -5.44 8.12 -0.13
C LYS A 29 -4.34 8.03 0.93
N GLN A 30 -4.58 7.26 2.00
CA GLN A 30 -3.62 7.04 3.07
C GLN A 30 -2.33 6.38 2.54
N VAL A 31 -2.46 5.30 1.77
CA VAL A 31 -1.29 4.58 1.23
C VAL A 31 -0.57 5.40 0.14
N ILE A 32 -1.30 6.17 -0.67
CA ILE A 32 -0.70 7.14 -1.61
C ILE A 32 0.14 8.18 -0.85
N ASN A 33 -0.36 8.68 0.28
CA ASN A 33 0.40 9.62 1.10
C ASN A 33 1.70 9.01 1.64
N TYR A 34 1.65 7.75 2.13
CA TYR A 34 2.86 7.02 2.53
C TYR A 34 3.85 6.86 1.39
N ARG A 35 3.36 6.55 0.19
CA ARG A 35 4.19 6.43 -1.02
C ARG A 35 4.88 7.75 -1.35
N ASN A 36 4.19 8.88 -1.24
CA ASN A 36 4.78 10.19 -1.51
C ASN A 36 5.88 10.54 -0.51
N ILE A 37 5.63 10.35 0.78
CA ILE A 37 6.64 10.57 1.84
C ILE A 37 7.88 9.69 1.60
N LEU A 38 7.67 8.41 1.25
CA LEU A 38 8.79 7.49 1.01
C LEU A 38 9.55 7.78 -0.28
N LYS A 39 8.91 8.33 -1.32
CA LYS A 39 9.61 8.80 -2.52
C LYS A 39 10.57 9.94 -2.21
N GLU A 40 10.25 10.80 -1.25
CA GLU A 40 11.15 11.89 -0.82
C GLU A 40 12.37 11.34 -0.06
N ILE A 41 12.16 10.32 0.78
CA ILE A 41 13.21 9.70 1.60
C ILE A 41 14.11 8.77 0.77
N TYR A 42 13.53 8.04 -0.18
CA TYR A 42 14.19 7.05 -1.03
C TYR A 42 14.07 7.43 -2.52
N PRO A 43 14.70 8.54 -2.95
CA PRO A 43 14.48 9.12 -4.29
C PRO A 43 14.91 8.22 -5.46
N HIS A 44 15.78 7.24 -5.20
CA HIS A 44 16.29 6.29 -6.20
C HIS A 44 15.63 4.91 -6.15
N HIS A 45 14.61 4.71 -5.30
CA HIS A 45 13.95 3.43 -5.17
C HIS A 45 12.57 3.44 -5.84
N THR A 46 12.17 2.28 -6.34
CA THR A 46 10.78 2.05 -6.71
C THR A 46 9.96 1.89 -5.44
N ILE A 47 8.91 2.70 -5.28
CA ILE A 47 7.99 2.58 -4.15
C ILE A 47 6.67 1.95 -4.63
N LYS A 48 6.40 0.72 -4.18
CA LYS A 48 5.13 0.01 -4.38
C LYS A 48 4.24 0.15 -3.14
N ALA A 49 2.94 0.12 -3.38
CA ALA A 49 1.91 0.33 -2.37
C ALA A 49 0.84 -0.75 -2.48
N ILE A 50 0.56 -1.43 -1.38
CA ILE A 50 -0.36 -2.56 -1.33
C ILE A 50 -1.33 -2.38 -0.17
N LEU A 51 -2.63 -2.53 -0.45
CA LEU A 51 -3.67 -2.76 0.54
C LEU A 51 -4.00 -4.25 0.62
N MET A 52 -3.93 -4.83 1.81
CA MET A 52 -4.24 -6.24 2.05
C MET A 52 -5.41 -6.38 3.03
N TYR A 53 -6.45 -7.11 2.61
CA TYR A 53 -7.66 -7.38 3.40
C TYR A 53 -7.68 -8.85 3.80
N LEU A 54 -7.49 -9.10 5.10
CA LEU A 54 -7.23 -10.44 5.63
C LEU A 54 -8.44 -11.37 5.55
N ASP A 55 -9.64 -10.84 5.80
CA ASP A 55 -10.92 -11.56 5.74
C ASP A 55 -11.21 -12.20 4.37
N ARG A 56 -10.74 -11.56 3.30
CA ARG A 56 -10.95 -12.01 1.91
C ARG A 56 -9.72 -12.64 1.28
N GLY A 57 -8.56 -12.59 1.95
CA GLY A 57 -7.28 -12.89 1.30
C GLY A 57 -7.05 -12.03 0.06
N TYR A 58 -7.59 -10.80 0.07
CA TYR A 58 -7.59 -9.90 -1.09
C TYR A 58 -6.46 -8.89 -0.98
N LEU A 59 -5.79 -8.64 -2.10
CA LEU A 59 -4.67 -7.72 -2.22
C LEU A 59 -4.91 -6.76 -3.39
N GLU A 60 -4.78 -5.47 -3.14
CA GLU A 60 -4.89 -4.41 -4.15
C GLU A 60 -3.59 -3.61 -4.22
N GLU A 61 -2.92 -3.65 -5.38
CA GLU A 61 -1.79 -2.76 -5.66
C GLU A 61 -2.32 -1.37 -6.04
N ILE A 62 -1.87 -0.35 -5.31
CA ILE A 62 -2.31 1.04 -5.52
C ILE A 62 -1.37 1.71 -6.52
N LYS A 63 -1.92 2.06 -7.68
CA LYS A 63 -1.19 2.70 -8.80
C LYS A 63 -0.87 4.17 -8.55
#